data_AF-A0A1H4CYF6-F1
#
_entry.id   AF-A0A1H4CYF6-F1
#
_cell.length_a   1.000
_cell.length_b   1.000
_cell.length_c   1.000
_cell.angle_alpha   90.00
_cell.angle_beta   90.00
_cell.angle_gamma   90.00
#
_symmetry.space_group_name_H-M   'P 1'
#
loop_
_entity.id
_entity.type
_entity.pdbx_description
1 polymer ?
#
loop_
_entity_poly.entity_id
_entity_poly.type
_entity_poly.pdbx_seq_one_letter_code
_entity_poly.pdbx_strand_id
1 'polypeptide(L)'
;MKKVLVLLVGLITLVSIESKGQVVPLNTEGQDPKYVETIKGRAQKIVDGLNLADAQKAESVRNIIANRYFLLNDIHNKYDKTHQDARDAELYKHHFELASALSLYLTNEQIDAVKDGMTYGRLKRDYRATLEMIPSLTEEEKTQVLIWLQEAREYAMDAADSKGKHFWFDKYRGRTNNWLSARGYDLKKERDNWMKRIEEAKKK
;
A
#
# COMPACT_ATOMS: atom_id res chain seq x y z
N MET A 1 20.76 -60.69 37.45
CA MET A 1 19.98 -60.77 36.20
C MET A 1 19.39 -59.40 35.91
N LYS A 2 19.52 -58.94 34.67
CA LYS A 2 19.51 -57.53 34.23
C LYS A 2 18.13 -56.86 34.37
N LYS A 3 18.09 -55.65 34.95
CA LYS A 3 16.94 -54.73 34.86
C LYS A 3 16.98 -54.09 33.46
N VAL A 4 16.02 -54.44 32.61
CA VAL A 4 15.84 -53.80 31.29
C VAL A 4 15.02 -52.53 31.50
N LEU A 5 15.68 -51.38 31.40
CA LEU A 5 15.06 -50.07 31.34
C LEU A 5 14.55 -49.89 29.90
N VAL A 6 13.25 -50.00 29.68
CA VAL A 6 12.62 -49.71 28.39
C VAL A 6 12.52 -48.19 28.25
N LEU A 7 13.44 -47.61 27.48
CA LEU A 7 13.42 -46.22 27.06
C LEU A 7 12.39 -46.07 25.94
N LEU A 8 11.22 -45.54 26.27
CA LEU A 8 10.18 -45.17 25.31
C LEU A 8 10.59 -43.85 24.64
N VAL A 9 11.26 -43.94 23.49
CA VAL A 9 11.49 -42.78 22.62
C VAL A 9 10.19 -42.51 21.87
N GLY A 10 9.36 -41.64 22.43
CA GLY A 10 8.17 -41.13 21.76
C GLY A 10 8.58 -40.26 20.57
N LEU A 11 8.39 -40.79 19.36
CA LEU A 11 8.53 -40.03 18.12
C LEU A 11 7.42 -38.96 18.09
N ILE A 12 7.77 -37.71 18.42
CA ILE A 12 6.88 -36.56 18.25
C ILE A 12 6.77 -36.31 16.75
N THR A 13 5.76 -36.88 16.11
CA THR A 13 5.32 -36.43 14.80
C THR A 13 4.77 -35.02 14.99
N LEU A 14 5.47 -34.00 14.47
CA LEU A 14 4.89 -32.68 14.21
C LEU A 14 3.73 -32.88 13.23
N VAL A 15 2.53 -33.04 13.77
CA VAL A 15 1.31 -32.83 13.02
C VAL A 15 1.21 -31.33 12.83
N SER A 16 1.59 -30.85 11.64
CA SER A 16 1.24 -29.50 11.21
C SER A 16 -0.28 -29.39 11.26
N ILE A 17 -0.80 -28.75 12.31
CA ILE A 17 -2.20 -28.34 12.38
C ILE A 17 -2.34 -27.27 11.31
N GLU A 18 -2.76 -27.66 10.11
CA GLU A 18 -3.28 -26.73 9.12
C GLU A 18 -4.59 -26.19 9.70
N SER A 19 -4.51 -25.07 10.41
CA SER A 19 -5.70 -24.30 10.74
C SER A 19 -6.34 -23.93 9.40
N LYS A 20 -7.49 -24.51 9.09
CA LYS A 20 -8.37 -23.98 8.05
C LYS A 20 -8.82 -22.62 8.54
N GLY A 21 -8.04 -21.58 8.23
CA GLY A 21 -8.26 -20.23 8.67
C GLY A 21 -9.64 -19.78 8.22
N GLN A 22 -10.49 -19.42 9.17
CA GLN A 22 -11.80 -18.86 8.85
C GLN A 22 -11.61 -17.61 7.99
N VAL A 23 -12.29 -17.55 6.85
CA VAL A 23 -12.25 -16.40 5.94
C VAL A 23 -12.71 -15.16 6.68
N VAL A 24 -11.94 -14.06 6.57
CA VAL A 24 -12.29 -12.78 7.20
C VAL A 24 -13.65 -12.32 6.67
N PRO A 25 -14.64 -12.02 7.52
CA PRO A 25 -15.95 -11.58 7.07
C PRO A 25 -15.89 -10.20 6.39
N LEU A 26 -16.80 -9.97 5.44
CA LEU A 26 -17.01 -8.68 4.81
C LEU A 26 -18.02 -7.87 5.64
N ASN A 27 -17.63 -6.71 6.14
CA ASN A 27 -18.45 -5.88 7.03
C ASN A 27 -19.41 -5.01 6.22
N THR A 28 -20.55 -5.59 5.81
CA THR A 28 -21.53 -4.91 4.96
C THR A 28 -22.69 -4.27 5.74
N GLU A 29 -22.73 -4.41 7.06
CA GLU A 29 -23.79 -3.85 7.89
C GLU A 29 -23.84 -2.32 7.74
N GLY A 30 -25.03 -1.78 7.47
CA GLY A 30 -25.24 -0.34 7.26
C GLY A 30 -24.71 0.24 5.94
N GLN A 31 -24.04 -0.56 5.11
CA GLN A 31 -23.48 -0.11 3.83
C GLN A 31 -24.51 -0.25 2.69
N ASP A 32 -24.53 0.72 1.78
CA ASP A 32 -25.35 0.64 0.55
C ASP A 32 -24.89 -0.56 -0.33
N PRO A 33 -25.81 -1.44 -0.79
CA PRO A 33 -25.43 -2.63 -1.54
C PRO A 33 -24.60 -2.35 -2.81
N LYS A 34 -24.92 -1.27 -3.53
CA LYS A 34 -24.18 -0.88 -4.75
C LYS A 34 -22.79 -0.35 -4.42
N TYR A 35 -22.65 0.37 -3.32
CA TYR A 35 -21.36 0.76 -2.77
C TYR A 35 -20.53 -0.47 -2.36
N VAL A 36 -21.13 -1.45 -1.68
CA VAL A 36 -20.48 -2.71 -1.33
C VAL A 36 -19.94 -3.43 -2.57
N GLU A 37 -20.74 -3.58 -3.63
CA GLU A 37 -20.29 -4.21 -4.87
C GLU A 37 -19.12 -3.44 -5.52
N THR A 38 -19.21 -2.11 -5.53
CA THR A 38 -18.17 -1.24 -6.08
C THR A 38 -16.83 -1.42 -5.34
N ILE A 39 -16.87 -1.42 -4.01
CA ILE A 39 -15.68 -1.58 -3.17
C ILE A 39 -15.13 -3.00 -3.25
N LYS A 40 -16.00 -4.02 -3.25
CA LYS A 40 -15.59 -5.42 -3.43
C LYS A 40 -14.88 -5.62 -4.77
N GLY A 41 -15.41 -5.05 -5.86
CA GLY A 41 -14.77 -5.09 -7.18
C GLY A 41 -13.43 -4.36 -7.23
N ARG A 42 -13.30 -3.22 -6.54
CA ARG A 42 -12.02 -2.50 -6.41
C ARG A 42 -10.99 -3.33 -5.64
N ALA A 43 -11.37 -3.89 -4.50
CA ALA A 43 -10.50 -4.74 -3.70
C ALA A 43 -10.06 -5.99 -4.47
N GLN A 44 -10.99 -6.61 -5.21
CA GLN A 44 -10.70 -7.79 -6.03
C GLN A 44 -9.60 -7.49 -7.06
N LYS A 45 -9.70 -6.38 -7.79
CA LYS A 45 -8.67 -5.97 -8.77
C LYS A 45 -7.27 -5.82 -8.17
N ILE A 46 -7.18 -5.40 -6.90
CA ILE A 46 -5.90 -5.31 -6.19
C ILE A 46 -5.37 -6.72 -5.88
N VAL A 47 -6.24 -7.60 -5.37
CA VAL A 47 -5.88 -8.98 -5.04
C VAL A 47 -5.50 -9.80 -6.27
N ASP A 48 -6.17 -9.60 -7.41
CA ASP A 48 -5.85 -10.26 -8.67
C ASP A 48 -4.38 -9.99 -9.07
N GLY A 49 -3.90 -8.76 -8.82
CA GLY A 49 -2.51 -8.38 -9.09
C GLY A 49 -1.47 -9.07 -8.19
N LEU A 50 -1.89 -9.69 -7.07
CA LEU A 50 -1.01 -10.42 -6.15
C LEU A 50 -0.79 -11.88 -6.57
N ASN A 51 -1.59 -12.42 -7.49
CA ASN A 51 -1.50 -13.81 -7.97
C ASN A 51 -1.45 -14.85 -6.84
N LEU A 52 -2.35 -14.73 -5.86
CA LEU A 52 -2.40 -15.65 -4.72
C LEU A 52 -3.00 -17.00 -5.15
N ALA A 53 -2.28 -18.09 -4.88
CA ALA A 53 -2.72 -19.45 -5.24
C ALA A 53 -3.88 -19.96 -4.36
N ASP A 54 -3.91 -19.57 -3.09
CA ASP A 54 -4.94 -19.97 -2.13
C ASP A 54 -6.16 -19.03 -2.24
N ALA A 55 -7.31 -19.59 -2.62
CA ALA A 55 -8.55 -18.86 -2.83
C ALA A 55 -9.15 -18.29 -1.53
N GLN A 56 -9.04 -19.01 -0.40
CA GLN A 56 -9.54 -18.53 0.89
C GLN A 56 -8.67 -17.39 1.42
N LYS A 57 -7.35 -17.50 1.25
CA LYS A 57 -6.40 -16.41 1.52
C LYS A 57 -6.70 -15.20 0.65
N ALA A 58 -6.91 -15.38 -0.66
CA ALA A 58 -7.26 -14.29 -1.57
C ALA A 58 -8.57 -13.61 -1.17
N GLU A 59 -9.57 -14.40 -0.75
CA GLU A 59 -10.84 -13.87 -0.26
C GLU A 59 -10.69 -13.06 1.03
N SER A 60 -9.93 -13.57 2.01
CA SER A 60 -9.63 -12.83 3.25
C SER A 60 -8.93 -11.50 2.97
N VAL A 61 -7.92 -11.50 2.09
CA VAL A 61 -7.20 -10.28 1.70
C VAL A 61 -8.14 -9.28 1.03
N ARG A 62 -9.01 -9.73 0.12
CA ARG A 62 -10.02 -8.87 -0.51
C ARG A 62 -10.95 -8.25 0.53
N ASN A 63 -11.45 -9.05 1.47
CA ASN A 63 -12.38 -8.58 2.48
C ASN A 63 -11.70 -7.59 3.45
N ILE A 64 -10.43 -7.81 3.83
CA ILE A 64 -9.64 -6.84 4.63
C ILE A 64 -9.53 -5.50 3.90
N ILE A 65 -9.16 -5.50 2.61
CA ILE A 65 -9.04 -4.27 1.81
C ILE A 65 -10.39 -3.56 1.68
N ALA A 66 -11.47 -4.31 1.41
CA ALA A 66 -12.82 -3.76 1.31
C ALA A 66 -13.29 -3.14 2.64
N ASN A 67 -13.09 -3.84 3.75
CA ASN A 67 -13.41 -3.35 5.09
C ASN A 67 -12.64 -2.06 5.42
N ARG A 68 -11.37 -1.94 4.98
CA ARG A 68 -10.64 -0.68 5.11
C ARG A 68 -11.29 0.46 4.33
N TYR A 69 -11.76 0.22 3.10
CA TYR A 69 -12.48 1.25 2.35
C TYR A 69 -13.80 1.66 3.01
N PHE A 70 -14.54 0.72 3.60
CA PHE A 70 -15.76 1.03 4.37
C PHE A 70 -15.43 1.90 5.58
N LEU A 71 -14.45 1.50 6.40
CA LEU A 71 -14.01 2.26 7.56
C LEU A 71 -13.56 3.68 7.20
N LEU A 72 -12.77 3.84 6.12
CA LEU A 72 -12.35 5.16 5.66
C LEU A 72 -13.55 6.02 5.25
N ASN A 73 -14.50 5.45 4.50
CA ASN A 73 -15.73 6.14 4.11
C ASN A 73 -16.54 6.58 5.33
N ASP A 74 -16.70 5.71 6.31
CA ASP A 74 -17.46 6.02 7.53
C ASP A 74 -16.80 7.13 8.33
N ILE A 75 -15.47 7.11 8.48
CA ILE A 75 -14.70 8.18 9.13
C ILE A 75 -14.85 9.50 8.36
N HIS A 76 -14.69 9.49 7.03
CA HIS A 76 -14.82 10.70 6.21
C HIS A 76 -16.26 11.26 6.18
N ASN A 77 -17.27 10.42 6.35
CA ASN A 77 -18.67 10.85 6.43
C ASN A 77 -19.06 11.34 7.84
N LYS A 78 -18.42 10.81 8.88
CA LYS A 78 -18.65 11.20 10.29
C LYS A 78 -18.20 12.64 10.59
N TYR A 79 -17.11 13.08 9.97
CA TYR A 79 -16.52 14.41 10.23
C TYR A 79 -16.71 15.34 9.02
N ASP A 80 -17.33 16.50 9.24
CA ASP A 80 -17.39 17.53 8.21
C ASP A 80 -16.00 18.17 7.96
N LYS A 81 -15.92 19.05 6.95
CA LYS A 81 -14.67 19.71 6.56
C LYS A 81 -14.10 20.67 7.62
N THR A 82 -14.84 21.00 8.67
CA THR A 82 -14.40 21.90 9.75
C THR A 82 -13.74 21.16 10.92
N HIS A 83 -13.90 19.83 10.99
CA HIS A 83 -13.33 18.98 12.05
C HIS A 83 -12.19 18.09 11.54
N GLN A 84 -11.26 18.66 10.75
CA GLN A 84 -10.18 17.90 10.11
C GLN A 84 -9.25 17.25 11.12
N ASP A 85 -8.88 17.94 12.21
CA ASP A 85 -7.97 17.39 13.23
C ASP A 85 -8.59 16.17 13.93
N ALA A 86 -9.88 16.21 14.23
CA ALA A 86 -10.59 15.09 14.85
C ALA A 86 -10.69 13.89 13.90
N ARG A 87 -10.94 14.14 12.61
CA ARG A 87 -10.92 13.11 11.56
C ARG A 87 -9.55 12.48 11.42
N ASP A 88 -8.50 13.29 11.36
CA ASP A 88 -7.13 12.82 11.14
C ASP A 88 -6.62 12.04 12.36
N ALA A 89 -7.01 12.43 13.57
CA ALA A 89 -6.77 11.66 14.79
C ALA A 89 -7.48 10.29 14.75
N GLU A 90 -8.72 10.22 14.26
CA GLU A 90 -9.44 8.95 14.10
C GLU A 90 -8.78 8.04 13.04
N LEU A 91 -8.42 8.60 11.87
CA LEU A 91 -7.69 7.88 10.82
C LEU A 91 -6.38 7.28 11.37
N TYR A 92 -5.65 8.05 12.18
CA TYR A 92 -4.39 7.62 12.78
C TYR A 92 -4.56 6.42 13.72
N LYS A 93 -5.62 6.39 14.55
CA LYS A 93 -5.90 5.23 15.43
C LYS A 93 -6.02 3.92 14.66
N HIS A 94 -6.63 3.99 13.48
CA HIS A 94 -6.88 2.82 12.63
C HIS A 94 -5.79 2.60 11.57
N HIS A 95 -4.75 3.44 11.50
CA HIS A 95 -3.78 3.42 10.41
C HIS A 95 -3.04 2.08 10.32
N PHE A 96 -2.59 1.56 11.47
CA PHE A 96 -1.78 0.35 11.55
C PHE A 96 -2.59 -0.95 11.40
N GLU A 97 -3.93 -0.89 11.51
CA GLU A 97 -4.80 -2.07 11.48
C GLU A 97 -4.76 -2.78 10.12
N LEU A 98 -4.70 -2.03 9.01
CA LEU A 98 -4.65 -2.61 7.66
C LEU A 98 -3.43 -3.52 7.49
N ALA A 99 -2.23 -2.99 7.78
CA ALA A 99 -0.99 -3.74 7.62
C ALA A 99 -0.95 -4.95 8.57
N SER A 100 -1.41 -4.76 9.81
CA SER A 100 -1.47 -5.83 10.82
C SER A 100 -2.43 -6.95 10.43
N ALA A 101 -3.59 -6.62 9.85
CA ALA A 101 -4.53 -7.63 9.37
C ALA A 101 -3.98 -8.38 8.14
N LEU A 102 -3.33 -7.66 7.22
CA LEU A 102 -2.74 -8.26 6.02
C LEU A 102 -1.52 -9.14 6.31
N SER A 103 -0.73 -8.85 7.34
CA SER A 103 0.48 -9.62 7.68
C SER A 103 0.22 -11.06 8.11
N LEU A 104 -1.03 -11.41 8.44
CA LEU A 104 -1.45 -12.79 8.66
C LEU A 104 -1.51 -13.62 7.35
N TYR A 105 -1.61 -12.94 6.22
CA TYR A 105 -1.83 -13.56 4.91
C TYR A 105 -0.72 -13.24 3.92
N LEU A 106 -0.10 -12.06 3.99
CA LEU A 106 0.78 -11.51 2.97
C LEU A 106 2.20 -11.28 3.49
N THR A 107 3.20 -11.36 2.60
CA THR A 107 4.55 -10.87 2.89
C THR A 107 4.57 -9.34 2.89
N ASN A 108 5.65 -8.74 3.41
CA ASN A 108 5.81 -7.27 3.41
C ASN A 108 5.75 -6.68 1.99
N GLU A 109 6.34 -7.37 1.00
CA GLU A 109 6.33 -6.94 -0.41
C GLU A 109 4.90 -6.99 -0.99
N GLN A 110 4.12 -8.00 -0.61
CA GLN A 110 2.72 -8.10 -1.02
C GLN A 110 1.84 -7.05 -0.33
N ILE A 111 2.12 -6.71 0.93
CA ILE A 111 1.46 -5.59 1.62
C ILE A 111 1.78 -4.28 0.90
N ASP A 112 3.04 -4.04 0.52
CA ASP A 112 3.42 -2.88 -0.27
C ASP A 112 2.70 -2.83 -1.62
N ALA A 113 2.52 -3.99 -2.29
CA ALA A 113 1.74 -4.07 -3.51
C ALA A 113 0.25 -3.73 -3.30
N VAL A 114 -0.34 -4.11 -2.16
CA VAL A 114 -1.70 -3.69 -1.78
C VAL A 114 -1.75 -2.17 -1.59
N LYS A 115 -0.80 -1.59 -0.84
CA LYS A 115 -0.68 -0.14 -0.62
C LYS A 115 -0.56 0.61 -1.94
N ASP A 116 0.24 0.09 -2.88
CA ASP A 116 0.37 0.63 -4.24
C ASP A 116 -0.94 0.52 -5.02
N GLY A 117 -1.63 -0.62 -4.96
CA GLY A 117 -2.94 -0.82 -5.59
C GLY A 117 -3.99 0.17 -5.08
N MET A 118 -4.02 0.42 -3.76
CA MET A 118 -4.92 1.39 -3.14
C MET A 118 -4.60 2.84 -3.53
N THR A 119 -3.40 3.11 -4.03
CA THR A 119 -2.88 4.45 -4.36
C THR A 119 -2.51 4.61 -5.84
N TYR A 120 -3.09 3.78 -6.71
CA TYR A 120 -2.95 3.85 -8.18
C TYR A 120 -1.52 3.65 -8.69
N GLY A 121 -0.67 2.91 -7.96
CA GLY A 121 0.72 2.64 -8.30
C GLY A 121 1.58 3.91 -8.41
N ARG A 122 1.16 5.00 -7.75
CA ARG A 122 1.75 6.33 -7.96
C ARG A 122 3.19 6.42 -7.43
N LEU A 123 3.51 5.71 -6.34
CA LEU A 123 4.88 5.64 -5.81
C LEU A 123 5.87 5.19 -6.89
N LYS A 124 5.66 4.00 -7.47
CA LYS A 124 6.55 3.45 -8.50
C LYS A 124 6.64 4.33 -9.73
N ARG A 125 5.51 4.88 -10.20
CA ARG A 125 5.47 5.77 -11.38
C ARG A 125 6.26 7.06 -11.14
N ASP A 126 6.02 7.71 -10.01
CA ASP A 126 6.62 9.00 -9.70
C ASP A 126 8.11 8.85 -9.36
N TYR A 127 8.51 7.75 -8.72
CA TYR A 127 9.91 7.41 -8.47
C TYR A 127 10.66 7.22 -9.80
N ARG A 128 10.15 6.35 -10.68
CA ARG A 128 10.74 6.13 -12.00
C ARG A 128 10.85 7.43 -12.81
N ALA A 129 9.79 8.22 -12.86
CA ALA A 129 9.82 9.50 -13.58
C ALA A 129 10.88 10.46 -13.02
N THR A 130 11.10 10.47 -11.70
CA THR A 130 12.16 11.27 -11.08
C THR A 130 13.56 10.80 -11.52
N LEU A 131 13.80 9.50 -11.51
CA LEU A 131 15.09 8.93 -11.95
C LEU A 131 15.35 9.15 -13.44
N GLU A 132 14.31 9.02 -14.27
CA GLU A 132 14.41 9.25 -15.71
C GLU A 132 14.64 10.74 -16.02
N MET A 133 14.02 11.64 -15.26
CA MET A 133 14.17 13.08 -15.42
C MET A 133 15.58 13.53 -15.02
N ILE A 134 16.08 13.05 -13.88
CA ILE A 134 17.37 13.44 -13.30
C ILE A 134 18.25 12.19 -13.14
N PRO A 135 18.89 11.70 -14.21
CA PRO A 135 19.70 10.47 -14.15
C PRO A 135 20.98 10.63 -13.30
N SER A 136 21.37 11.87 -13.00
CA SER A 136 22.56 12.21 -12.21
C SER A 136 22.33 12.18 -10.70
N LEU A 137 21.12 11.85 -10.21
CA LEU A 137 20.85 11.73 -8.77
C LEU A 137 21.83 10.79 -8.09
N THR A 138 22.32 11.19 -6.93
CA THR A 138 23.14 10.32 -6.07
C THR A 138 22.30 9.23 -5.42
N GLU A 139 22.92 8.16 -4.92
CA GLU A 139 22.19 7.09 -4.21
C GLU A 139 21.48 7.59 -2.94
N GLU A 140 22.08 8.57 -2.23
CA GLU A 140 21.45 9.26 -1.11
C GLU A 140 20.16 9.95 -1.55
N GLU A 141 20.21 10.69 -2.66
CA GLU A 141 19.05 11.43 -3.17
C GLU A 141 17.96 10.51 -3.67
N LYS A 142 18.33 9.43 -4.37
CA LYS A 142 17.39 8.38 -4.77
C LYS A 142 16.68 7.78 -3.57
N THR A 143 17.41 7.51 -2.49
CA THR A 143 16.85 6.96 -1.26
C THR A 143 15.91 7.95 -0.59
N GLN A 144 16.29 9.22 -0.49
CA GLN A 144 15.45 10.26 0.12
C GLN A 144 14.14 10.51 -0.66
N VAL A 145 14.21 10.52 -1.99
CA VAL A 145 13.03 10.60 -2.87
C VAL A 145 12.10 9.41 -2.62
N LEU A 146 12.65 8.19 -2.54
CA LEU A 146 11.87 6.98 -2.29
C LEU A 146 11.18 7.04 -0.92
N ILE A 147 11.89 7.43 0.14
CA ILE A 147 11.35 7.58 1.49
C ILE A 147 10.16 8.55 1.50
N TRP A 148 10.29 9.71 0.86
CA TRP A 148 9.20 10.69 0.79
C TRP A 148 8.01 10.19 -0.02
N LEU A 149 8.23 9.42 -1.09
CA LEU A 149 7.13 8.82 -1.84
C LEU A 149 6.44 7.69 -1.06
N GLN A 150 7.18 6.93 -0.25
CA GLN A 150 6.63 5.95 0.69
C GLN A 150 5.77 6.65 1.75
N GLU A 151 6.28 7.72 2.36
CA GLU A 151 5.53 8.54 3.32
C GLU A 151 4.25 9.12 2.69
N ALA A 152 4.33 9.65 1.46
CA ALA A 152 3.17 10.12 0.71
C ALA A 152 2.11 9.02 0.48
N ARG A 153 2.55 7.79 0.25
CA ARG A 153 1.67 6.63 0.06
C ARG A 153 0.88 6.29 1.32
N GLU A 154 1.53 6.37 2.50
CA GLU A 154 0.86 6.16 3.81
C GLU A 154 -0.24 7.20 4.06
N TYR A 155 -0.04 8.47 3.68
CA TYR A 155 -1.12 9.46 3.76
C TYR A 155 -2.18 9.28 2.67
N ALA A 156 -1.77 8.92 1.45
CA ALA A 156 -2.68 8.75 0.33
C ALA A 156 -3.64 7.56 0.53
N MET A 157 -3.20 6.45 1.11
CA MET A 157 -4.08 5.30 1.32
C MET A 157 -5.29 5.61 2.21
N ASP A 158 -5.16 6.60 3.09
CA ASP A 158 -6.20 7.03 4.05
C ASP A 158 -7.05 8.22 3.55
N ALA A 159 -6.72 8.75 2.37
CA ALA A 159 -7.51 9.82 1.76
C ALA A 159 -8.87 9.29 1.22
N ALA A 160 -9.91 10.12 1.36
CA ALA A 160 -11.29 9.78 1.04
C ALA A 160 -11.49 9.31 -0.41
N ASP A 161 -10.83 9.97 -1.36
CA ASP A 161 -11.08 9.82 -2.78
C ASP A 161 -9.79 9.92 -3.62
N SER A 162 -9.95 9.78 -4.93
CA SER A 162 -8.85 9.88 -5.89
C SER A 162 -8.16 11.24 -5.87
N LYS A 163 -8.90 12.33 -5.60
CA LYS A 163 -8.35 13.68 -5.58
C LYS A 163 -7.45 13.87 -4.36
N GLY A 164 -7.91 13.44 -3.18
CA GLY A 164 -7.13 13.45 -1.94
C GLY A 164 -5.88 12.57 -2.05
N LYS A 165 -5.98 11.41 -2.72
CA LYS A 165 -4.83 10.55 -3.03
C LYS A 165 -3.77 11.27 -3.86
N HIS A 166 -4.19 11.91 -4.96
CA HIS A 166 -3.26 12.67 -5.80
C HIS A 166 -2.65 13.87 -5.08
N PHE A 167 -3.44 14.56 -4.27
CA PHE A 167 -2.98 15.70 -3.47
C PHE A 167 -1.78 15.36 -2.59
N TRP A 168 -1.81 14.22 -1.87
CA TRP A 168 -0.69 13.82 -1.02
C TRP A 168 0.60 13.60 -1.80
N PHE A 169 0.56 12.81 -2.87
CA PHE A 169 1.76 12.64 -3.70
C PHE A 169 2.22 13.94 -4.36
N ASP A 170 1.32 14.83 -4.76
CA ASP A 170 1.69 16.13 -5.34
C ASP A 170 2.38 17.04 -4.31
N LYS A 171 1.92 17.02 -3.04
CA LYS A 171 2.56 17.72 -1.92
C LYS A 171 4.00 17.23 -1.69
N TYR A 172 4.21 15.92 -1.66
CA TYR A 172 5.55 15.33 -1.48
C TYR A 172 6.45 15.50 -2.70
N ARG A 173 5.89 15.53 -3.91
CA ARG A 173 6.63 15.93 -5.11
C ARG A 173 7.12 17.37 -5.02
N GLY A 174 6.26 18.29 -4.54
CA GLY A 174 6.65 19.68 -4.28
C GLY A 174 7.81 19.78 -3.27
N ARG A 175 7.73 19.03 -2.17
CA ARG A 175 8.81 18.91 -1.17
C ARG A 175 10.12 18.43 -1.82
N THR A 176 10.04 17.37 -2.62
CA THR A 176 11.19 16.79 -3.33
C THR A 176 11.83 17.79 -4.29
N ASN A 177 11.01 18.49 -5.07
CA ASN A 177 11.49 19.50 -6.02
C ASN A 177 12.20 20.67 -5.33
N ASN A 178 11.66 21.14 -4.20
CA ASN A 178 12.29 22.21 -3.43
C ASN A 178 13.64 21.74 -2.86
N TRP A 179 13.69 20.50 -2.36
CA TRP A 179 14.93 19.93 -1.81
C TRP A 179 16.01 19.73 -2.87
N LEU A 180 15.67 19.18 -4.04
CA LEU A 180 16.62 19.01 -5.14
C LEU A 180 17.09 20.35 -5.71
N SER A 181 16.20 21.33 -5.86
CA SER A 181 16.59 22.69 -6.27
C SER A 181 17.60 23.30 -5.30
N ALA A 182 17.39 23.13 -3.99
CA ALA A 182 18.32 23.62 -2.96
C ALA A 182 19.70 22.93 -3.01
N ARG A 183 19.79 21.75 -3.63
CA ARG A 183 21.04 21.00 -3.85
C ARG A 183 21.71 21.32 -5.19
N GLY A 184 21.18 22.29 -5.94
CA GLY A 184 21.80 22.81 -7.16
C GLY A 184 21.26 22.21 -8.46
N TYR A 185 20.23 21.35 -8.40
CA TYR A 185 19.57 20.87 -9.62
C TYR A 185 18.72 21.97 -10.26
N ASP A 186 19.00 22.29 -11.53
CA ASP A 186 18.10 23.11 -12.35
C ASP A 186 16.98 22.23 -12.91
N LEU A 187 15.87 22.12 -12.17
CA LEU A 187 14.75 21.25 -12.52
C LEU A 187 14.08 21.62 -13.85
N LYS A 188 14.18 22.88 -14.30
CA LYS A 188 13.66 23.29 -15.60
C LYS A 188 14.54 22.69 -16.70
N LYS A 189 15.86 22.87 -16.58
CA LYS A 189 16.83 22.29 -17.52
C LYS A 189 16.78 20.76 -17.53
N GLU A 190 16.67 20.10 -16.37
CA GLU A 190 16.54 18.64 -16.31
C GLU A 190 15.29 18.14 -17.03
N ARG A 191 14.16 18.84 -16.88
CA ARG A 191 12.93 18.53 -17.61
C ARG A 191 13.09 18.70 -19.12
N ASP A 192 13.70 19.80 -19.56
CA ASP A 192 13.93 20.05 -21.00
C ASP A 192 14.83 18.97 -21.60
N ASN A 193 15.89 18.57 -20.88
CA ASN A 193 16.77 17.49 -21.29
C ASN A 193 16.05 16.14 -21.34
N TRP A 194 15.20 15.85 -20.35
CA TRP A 194 14.41 14.62 -20.32
C TRP A 194 13.44 14.53 -21.51
N MET A 195 12.74 15.62 -21.83
CA MET A 195 11.84 15.66 -22.99
C MET A 195 12.59 15.41 -24.31
N LYS A 196 13.78 15.99 -24.49
CA LYS A 196 14.64 15.69 -25.64
C LYS A 196 15.01 14.20 -25.72
N ARG A 197 15.40 13.57 -24.60
CA ARG A 197 15.68 12.12 -24.55
C ARG A 197 14.47 11.29 -24.96
N ILE A 198 13.26 11.67 -24.53
CA ILE A 198 12.01 10.98 -24.93
C ILE A 198 11.76 11.13 -26.43
N GLU A 199 11.92 12.33 -26.99
CA GLU A 199 11.73 12.56 -28.42
C GLU A 199 12.74 11.80 -29.29
N GLU A 200 13.99 11.73 -28.86
CA GLU A 200 15.03 10.94 -29.52
C GLU A 200 14.74 9.44 -29.47
N ALA A 201 14.24 8.94 -28.33
CA ALA A 201 13.87 7.54 -28.18
C ALA A 201 12.68 7.12 -29.08
N LYS A 202 11.75 8.03 -29.38
CA LYS A 202 10.61 7.78 -30.30
C LYS A 202 11.02 7.68 -31.77
N LYS A 203 12.20 8.20 -32.13
CA LYS A 203 12.72 8.19 -33.51
C LYS A 203 13.55 6.94 -33.83
N LYS A 204 13.82 6.11 -32.82
CA LYS A 204 14.51 4.82 -32.95
C LYS A 204 13.47 3.70 -32.99
#